data_AF-A0A9P5ZX22-F1
#
_entry.id   AF-A0A9P5ZX22-F1
#
_cell.length_a   1.000
_cell.length_b   1.000
_cell.length_c   1.000
_cell.angle_alpha   90.00
_cell.angle_beta   90.00
_cell.angle_gamma   90.00
#
_symmetry.space_group_name_H-M   'P 1'
#
loop_
_entity.id
_entity.type
_entity.pdbx_description
1 polymer ?
#
loop_
_entity_poly.entity_id
_entity_poly.type
_entity_poly.pdbx_seq_one_letter_code
_entity_poly.pdbx_strand_id
1 'polypeptide(L)'
;MSDNLTQYLYDLRSRKKKQSESLCAHPSSQNHQEKAAKELSELQGPDGTAAQMDAMALKGILKAELGCPVCCEPVRCPHIIGCGHMACGNCLIKWFKKHSRKEAHTCPSCQAKVDNRPLMVEGLSKISALLHKAGGRCKGKRTWNLTKDWDRLFLENQ
;
A
#
# COMPACT_ATOMS: atom_id res chain seq x y z
N MET A 1 -19.40 -36.96 -22.54
CA MET A 1 -20.01 -35.90 -21.70
C MET A 1 -18.98 -35.13 -20.85
N SER A 2 -17.67 -35.26 -21.11
CA SER A 2 -16.55 -34.65 -20.35
C SER A 2 -16.10 -33.27 -20.83
N ASP A 3 -16.54 -32.85 -22.01
CA ASP A 3 -15.86 -31.75 -22.73
C ASP A 3 -16.38 -30.37 -22.33
N ASN A 4 -17.62 -30.30 -21.85
CA ASN A 4 -18.23 -29.05 -21.39
C ASN A 4 -17.67 -28.60 -20.02
N LEU A 5 -17.41 -29.55 -19.11
CA LEU A 5 -16.85 -29.23 -17.79
C LEU A 5 -15.41 -28.70 -17.91
N THR A 6 -14.62 -29.29 -18.81
CA THR A 6 -13.24 -28.88 -19.04
C THR A 6 -13.17 -27.48 -19.64
N GLN A 7 -14.04 -27.17 -20.61
CA GLN A 7 -14.14 -25.82 -21.19
C GLN A 7 -14.61 -24.79 -20.15
N TYR A 8 -15.61 -25.14 -19.33
CA TYR A 8 -16.10 -24.27 -18.25
C TYR A 8 -15.01 -23.95 -17.21
N LEU A 9 -14.22 -24.95 -16.80
CA LEU A 9 -13.11 -24.75 -15.87
C LEU A 9 -11.97 -23.92 -16.48
N TYR A 10 -11.70 -24.07 -17.78
CA TYR A 10 -10.75 -23.23 -18.51
C TYR A 10 -11.21 -21.77 -18.57
N ASP A 11 -12.49 -21.53 -18.87
CA ASP A 11 -13.06 -20.18 -18.91
C ASP A 11 -13.08 -19.54 -17.53
N LEU A 12 -13.38 -20.30 -16.47
CA LEU A 12 -13.28 -19.83 -15.08
C LEU A 12 -11.85 -19.44 -14.69
N ARG A 13 -10.83 -20.21 -15.08
CA ARG A 13 -9.41 -19.84 -14.86
C ARG A 13 -9.04 -18.59 -15.63
N SER A 14 -9.49 -18.48 -16.87
CA SER A 14 -9.23 -17.32 -17.75
C SER A 14 -9.87 -16.05 -17.21
N ARG A 15 -11.07 -16.14 -16.61
CA ARG A 15 -11.74 -15.02 -15.93
C ARG A 15 -11.03 -14.60 -14.65
N LYS A 16 -10.57 -15.54 -13.82
CA LYS A 16 -9.76 -15.23 -12.63
C LYS A 16 -8.44 -14.55 -13.01
N LYS A 17 -7.80 -14.98 -14.10
CA LYS A 17 -6.58 -14.36 -14.65
C LYS A 17 -6.82 -12.92 -15.13
N LYS A 18 -7.92 -12.68 -15.85
CA LYS A 18 -8.34 -11.32 -16.26
C LYS A 18 -8.73 -10.42 -15.08
N GLN A 19 -9.33 -10.97 -14.02
CA GLN A 19 -9.59 -10.22 -12.78
C GLN A 19 -8.31 -9.84 -12.04
N SER A 20 -7.30 -10.71 -12.00
CA SER A 20 -5.99 -10.34 -11.46
C SER A 20 -5.24 -9.32 -12.32
N GLU A 21 -5.46 -9.32 -13.63
CA GLU A 21 -4.88 -8.34 -14.57
C GLU A 21 -5.62 -6.99 -14.57
N SER A 22 -6.86 -6.95 -14.05
CA SER A 22 -7.71 -5.75 -13.91
C SER A 22 -7.52 -5.00 -12.59
N LEU A 23 -6.76 -5.55 -11.63
CA LEU A 23 -6.32 -4.83 -10.44
C LEU A 23 -5.12 -3.95 -10.83
N CYS A 24 -5.41 -2.70 -11.19
CA CYS A 24 -4.49 -1.57 -11.41
C CYS A 24 -2.98 -1.92 -11.44
N ALA A 25 -2.48 -2.33 -12.61
CA ALA A 25 -1.06 -2.42 -12.90
C ALA A 25 -0.50 -1.02 -13.20
N HIS A 26 0.13 -0.38 -12.20
CA HIS A 26 0.97 0.80 -12.45
C HIS A 26 2.44 0.38 -12.67
N PRO A 27 3.13 0.86 -13.72
CA PRO A 27 4.51 0.48 -14.06
C PRO A 27 5.56 0.81 -13.00
N SER A 28 5.25 1.70 -12.05
CA SER A 28 6.13 2.05 -10.92
C SER A 28 6.08 1.05 -9.76
N SER A 29 5.10 0.14 -9.74
CA SER A 29 4.88 -0.84 -8.67
C SER A 29 5.59 -2.18 -8.93
N GLN A 30 5.83 -2.52 -10.19
CA GLN A 30 6.42 -3.81 -10.60
C GLN A 30 7.90 -3.93 -10.19
N ASN A 31 8.68 -2.84 -10.33
CA ASN A 31 10.10 -2.81 -9.94
C ASN A 31 10.33 -3.02 -8.43
N HIS A 32 9.36 -2.66 -7.58
CA HIS A 32 9.47 -2.85 -6.13
C HIS A 32 9.06 -4.28 -5.71
N GLN A 33 8.09 -4.88 -6.42
CA GLN A 33 7.64 -6.26 -6.18
C GLN A 33 8.71 -7.27 -6.61
N GLU A 34 9.34 -7.06 -7.77
CA GLU A 34 10.42 -7.93 -8.28
C GLU A 34 11.66 -7.85 -7.38
N LYS A 35 11.97 -6.67 -6.83
CA LYS A 35 13.07 -6.50 -5.88
C LYS A 35 12.83 -7.25 -4.57
N ALA A 36 11.60 -7.23 -4.04
CA ALA A 36 11.25 -7.99 -2.85
C ALA A 36 11.28 -9.51 -3.09
N ALA A 37 10.86 -9.96 -4.28
CA ALA A 37 10.94 -11.38 -4.68
C ALA A 37 12.39 -11.86 -4.85
N LYS A 38 13.27 -11.02 -5.39
CA LYS A 38 14.71 -11.33 -5.50
C LYS A 38 15.40 -11.37 -4.12
N GLU A 39 15.09 -10.42 -3.24
CA GLU A 39 15.58 -10.37 -1.86
C GLU A 39 15.08 -11.57 -1.02
N LEU A 40 13.91 -12.14 -1.36
CA LEU A 40 13.40 -13.39 -0.78
C LEU A 40 14.20 -14.63 -1.23
N SER A 41 14.75 -14.63 -2.44
CA SER A 41 15.51 -15.76 -3.00
C SER A 41 16.97 -15.83 -2.54
N GLU A 42 17.56 -14.71 -2.10
CA GLU A 42 18.98 -14.59 -1.71
C GLU A 42 19.26 -14.94 -0.22
N LEU A 43 18.23 -15.33 0.56
CA LEU A 43 18.34 -15.64 2.01
C LEU A 43 18.73 -17.09 2.35
N GLN A 44 19.13 -17.91 1.37
CA GLN A 44 19.58 -19.28 1.60
C GLN A 44 21.06 -19.30 2.03
N GLY A 45 21.34 -18.95 3.29
CA GLY A 45 22.66 -19.05 3.92
C GLY A 45 22.67 -20.02 5.11
N PRO A 46 23.80 -20.65 5.47
CA PRO A 46 23.80 -21.89 6.27
C PRO A 46 23.64 -21.78 7.81
N ASP A 47 23.46 -20.59 8.41
CA ASP A 47 23.49 -20.45 9.87
C ASP A 47 22.27 -19.73 10.50
N GLY A 48 21.06 -19.97 9.98
CA GLY A 48 19.80 -19.48 10.56
C GLY A 48 18.89 -20.63 10.97
N THR A 49 18.37 -20.63 12.20
CA THR A 49 17.37 -21.65 12.58
C THR A 49 16.11 -21.47 11.72
N ALA A 50 15.40 -22.54 11.35
CA ALA A 50 14.21 -22.47 10.49
C ALA A 50 13.17 -21.42 10.95
N ALA A 51 12.99 -21.24 12.25
CA ALA A 51 12.12 -20.22 12.82
C ALA A 51 12.58 -18.76 12.56
N GLN A 52 13.89 -18.52 12.44
CA GLN A 52 14.44 -17.20 12.07
C GLN A 52 14.18 -16.88 10.60
N MET A 53 14.18 -17.90 9.73
CA MET A 53 13.87 -17.73 8.30
C MET A 53 12.39 -17.38 8.09
N ASP A 54 11.47 -18.05 8.80
CA ASP A 54 10.03 -17.78 8.73
C ASP A 54 9.70 -16.35 9.20
N ALA A 55 10.33 -15.90 10.29
CA ALA A 55 10.16 -14.54 10.79
C ALA A 55 10.66 -13.47 9.79
N MET A 56 11.78 -13.74 9.10
CA MET A 56 12.32 -12.84 8.09
C MET A 56 11.45 -12.81 6.82
N ALA A 57 10.96 -13.97 6.37
CA ALA A 57 10.05 -14.10 5.25
C ALA A 57 8.72 -13.35 5.51
N LEU A 58 8.11 -13.56 6.68
CA LEU A 58 6.91 -12.84 7.09
C LEU A 58 7.14 -11.33 7.14
N LYS A 59 8.27 -10.89 7.68
CA LYS A 59 8.63 -9.47 7.70
C LYS A 59 8.80 -8.90 6.29
N GLY A 60 9.35 -9.68 5.35
CA GLY A 60 9.44 -9.32 3.94
C GLY A 60 8.08 -9.11 3.29
N ILE A 61 7.16 -10.08 3.46
CA ILE A 61 5.79 -10.00 2.95
C ILE A 61 5.08 -8.77 3.53
N LEU A 62 5.12 -8.58 4.85
CA LEU A 62 4.46 -7.46 5.50
C LEU A 62 5.00 -6.10 5.05
N LYS A 63 6.31 -5.99 4.75
CA LYS A 63 6.88 -4.76 4.18
C LYS A 63 6.37 -4.46 2.78
N ALA A 64 6.16 -5.50 1.96
CA ALA A 64 5.60 -5.34 0.63
C ALA A 64 4.14 -4.90 0.69
N GLU A 65 3.32 -5.58 1.49
CA GLU A 65 1.88 -5.31 1.60
C GLU A 65 1.55 -4.00 2.31
N LEU A 66 2.36 -3.60 3.30
CA LEU A 66 2.19 -2.34 4.03
C LEU A 66 3.06 -1.21 3.45
N GLY A 67 3.52 -1.32 2.21
CA GLY A 67 4.35 -0.31 1.56
C GLY A 67 3.56 0.94 1.18
N CYS A 68 4.10 2.12 1.51
CA CYS A 68 3.55 3.38 1.04
C CYS A 68 3.92 3.63 -0.43
N PRO A 69 2.96 3.85 -1.35
CA PRO A 69 3.23 4.06 -2.78
C PRO A 69 3.98 5.38 -3.07
N VAL A 70 4.05 6.29 -2.10
CA VAL A 70 4.68 7.60 -2.27
C VAL A 70 6.12 7.64 -1.75
N CYS A 71 6.40 7.00 -0.61
CA CYS A 71 7.74 7.02 -0.01
C CYS A 71 8.46 5.67 -0.02
N CYS A 72 7.81 4.62 -0.53
CA CYS A 72 8.35 3.25 -0.65
C CYS A 72 8.87 2.66 0.67
N GLU A 73 8.28 3.09 1.79
CA GLU A 73 8.56 2.64 3.15
C GLU A 73 7.28 2.09 3.78
N PRO A 74 7.33 1.23 4.82
CA PRO A 74 6.13 0.79 5.50
C PRO A 74 5.29 1.99 5.98
N VAL A 75 3.98 1.94 5.78
CA VAL A 75 3.07 3.08 5.96
C VAL A 75 3.09 3.63 7.39
N ARG A 76 3.39 4.92 7.55
CA ARG A 76 3.29 5.61 8.84
C ARG A 76 1.96 6.31 8.95
N CYS A 77 1.23 6.02 10.03
CA CYS A 77 -0.08 6.60 10.26
C CYS A 77 -0.97 6.40 9.00
N PRO A 78 -1.24 5.12 8.63
CA PRO A 78 -1.90 4.74 7.38
C PRO A 78 -3.28 5.36 7.23
N HIS A 79 -3.55 5.90 6.05
CA HIS A 79 -4.87 6.39 5.67
C HIS A 79 -5.35 5.67 4.41
N ILE A 80 -6.58 5.15 4.45
CA ILE A 80 -7.27 4.53 3.31
C ILE A 80 -8.05 5.60 2.54
N ILE A 81 -7.90 5.55 1.23
CA ILE A 81 -8.66 6.35 0.27
C ILE A 81 -9.92 5.58 -0.12
N GLY A 82 -10.99 6.25 -0.57
CA GLY A 82 -12.23 5.60 -1.00
C GLY A 82 -12.09 4.50 -2.06
N CYS A 83 -10.98 4.46 -2.81
CA CYS A 83 -10.66 3.38 -3.74
C CYS A 83 -10.03 2.13 -3.10
N GLY A 84 -9.80 2.13 -1.78
CA GLY A 84 -9.20 1.02 -1.03
C GLY A 84 -7.68 1.08 -0.85
N HIS A 85 -6.97 1.89 -1.64
CA HIS A 85 -5.52 2.06 -1.50
C HIS A 85 -5.14 2.88 -0.26
N MET A 86 -3.94 2.60 0.25
CA MET A 86 -3.43 3.18 1.48
C MET A 86 -2.07 3.85 1.28
N ALA A 87 -1.83 4.93 2.01
CA ALA A 87 -0.52 5.56 2.10
C ALA A 87 -0.32 6.23 3.46
N CYS A 88 0.90 6.72 3.72
CA CYS A 88 1.15 7.55 4.90
C CYS A 88 0.30 8.82 4.86
N GLY A 89 -0.29 9.23 5.98
CA GLY A 89 -1.08 10.47 6.04
C GLY A 89 -0.33 11.70 5.52
N ASN A 90 0.94 11.86 5.91
CA ASN A 90 1.80 12.96 5.43
C ASN A 90 2.10 12.89 3.93
N CYS A 91 2.20 11.67 3.37
CA CYS A 91 2.43 11.49 1.95
C CYS A 91 1.19 11.94 1.16
N LEU A 92 -0.01 11.57 1.61
CA LEU A 92 -1.26 12.00 0.99
C LEU A 92 -1.48 13.51 1.09
N ILE A 93 -1.25 14.12 2.26
CA ILE A 93 -1.39 15.57 2.41
C ILE A 93 -0.46 16.31 1.44
N LYS A 94 0.81 15.89 1.34
CA LYS A 94 1.75 16.49 0.38
C LYS A 94 1.31 16.26 -1.07
N TRP A 95 0.83 15.06 -1.38
CA TRP A 95 0.31 14.70 -2.70
C TRP A 95 -0.84 15.61 -3.11
N PHE A 96 -1.85 15.77 -2.25
CA PHE A 96 -3.02 16.62 -2.52
C PHE A 96 -2.66 18.11 -2.56
N LYS A 97 -1.81 18.59 -1.66
CA LYS A 97 -1.33 19.99 -1.68
C LYS A 97 -0.56 20.35 -2.95
N LYS A 98 0.13 19.39 -3.59
CA LYS A 98 0.85 19.63 -4.85
C LYS A 98 -0.10 19.83 -6.04
N HIS A 99 -1.29 19.23 -6.00
CA HIS A 99 -2.24 19.22 -7.11
C HIS A 99 -3.50 20.08 -6.87
N SER A 100 -3.62 20.69 -5.68
CA SER A 100 -4.82 21.42 -5.22
C SER A 100 -5.20 22.68 -6.00
N ARG A 101 -4.38 23.14 -6.94
CA ARG A 101 -4.63 24.40 -7.67
C ARG A 101 -5.33 24.25 -9.03
N LYS A 102 -5.44 23.04 -9.59
CA LYS A 102 -6.01 22.85 -10.95
C LYS A 102 -6.74 21.53 -11.21
N GLU A 103 -6.61 20.51 -10.35
CA GLU A 103 -7.19 19.18 -10.60
C GLU A 103 -7.83 18.59 -9.34
N ALA A 104 -8.76 17.66 -9.53
CA ALA A 104 -9.35 16.88 -8.44
C ALA A 104 -8.27 16.07 -7.70
N HIS A 105 -8.44 15.87 -6.40
CA HIS A 105 -7.55 14.99 -5.63
C HIS A 105 -7.59 13.58 -6.23
N THR A 106 -6.43 12.98 -6.50
CA THR A 106 -6.32 11.63 -7.09
C THR A 106 -5.49 10.69 -6.22
N CYS A 107 -5.82 9.40 -6.27
CA CYS A 107 -5.07 8.36 -5.59
C CYS A 107 -3.66 8.22 -6.20
N PRO A 108 -2.58 8.21 -5.40
CA PRO A 108 -1.22 7.99 -5.92
C PRO A 108 -1.00 6.59 -6.49
N SER A 109 -1.83 5.61 -6.12
CA SER A 109 -1.69 4.22 -6.57
C SER A 109 -2.48 3.88 -7.83
N CYS A 110 -3.66 4.48 -8.04
CA CYS A 110 -4.54 4.11 -9.17
C CYS A 110 -5.20 5.30 -9.86
N GLN A 111 -4.85 6.54 -9.47
CA GLN A 111 -5.37 7.79 -10.03
C GLN A 111 -6.88 8.01 -9.88
N ALA A 112 -7.61 7.11 -9.23
CA ALA A 112 -9.01 7.29 -8.91
C ALA A 112 -9.25 8.62 -8.17
N LYS A 113 -10.33 9.30 -8.51
CA LYS A 113 -10.76 10.53 -7.86
C LYS A 113 -11.00 10.29 -6.36
N VAL A 114 -10.58 11.25 -5.54
CA VAL A 114 -10.71 11.23 -4.09
C VAL A 114 -11.61 12.39 -3.69
N ASP A 115 -12.90 12.09 -3.54
CA ASP A 115 -13.89 13.10 -3.16
C ASP A 115 -14.00 13.24 -1.63
N ASN A 116 -13.70 12.17 -0.90
CA ASN A 116 -13.84 12.12 0.55
C ASN A 116 -12.48 12.12 1.26
N ARG A 117 -12.47 12.69 2.46
CA ARG A 117 -11.32 12.66 3.36
C ARG A 117 -10.88 11.20 3.61
N PRO A 118 -9.59 10.87 3.39
CA PRO A 118 -9.06 9.55 3.74
C PRO A 118 -9.20 9.22 5.23
N LEU A 119 -9.46 7.96 5.54
CA LEU A 119 -9.69 7.48 6.91
C LEU A 119 -8.44 6.80 7.48
N MET A 120 -8.05 7.16 8.70
CA MET A 120 -6.92 6.55 9.38
C MET A 120 -7.25 5.14 9.88
N VAL A 121 -6.32 4.18 9.72
CA VAL A 121 -6.48 2.79 10.20
C VAL A 121 -5.55 2.51 11.38
N GLU A 122 -6.07 2.71 12.59
CA GLU A 122 -5.27 2.64 13.82
C GLU A 122 -4.64 1.26 14.07
N GLY A 123 -5.35 0.17 13.75
CA GLY A 123 -4.81 -1.19 13.92
C GLY A 123 -3.54 -1.43 13.10
N LEU A 124 -3.51 -0.92 11.86
CA LEU A 124 -2.36 -1.06 10.97
C LEU A 124 -1.19 -0.15 11.36
N SER A 125 -1.44 0.97 12.05
CA SER A 125 -0.38 1.81 12.61
C SER A 125 0.55 1.01 13.52
N LYS A 126 -0.02 0.15 14.38
CA LYS A 126 0.73 -0.65 15.35
C LYS A 126 1.56 -1.73 14.67
N ILE A 127 0.98 -2.41 13.68
CA ILE A 127 1.67 -3.46 12.90
C ILE A 127 2.81 -2.85 12.08
N SER A 128 2.55 -1.76 11.36
CA SER A 128 3.55 -1.09 10.53
C SER A 128 4.74 -0.55 11.34
N ALA A 129 4.50 -0.13 12.59
CA ALA A 129 5.58 0.33 13.48
C ALA A 129 6.63 -0.75 13.77
N LEU A 130 6.25 -2.05 13.72
CA LEU A 130 7.18 -3.17 13.88
C LEU A 130 8.10 -3.36 12.66
N LEU A 131 7.72 -2.81 11.50
CA LEU A 131 8.47 -2.92 10.26
C LEU A 131 9.51 -1.81 10.10
N HIS A 132 9.37 -0.69 10.82
CA HIS A 132 10.35 0.38 10.83
C HIS A 132 11.59 -0.01 11.62
N LYS A 133 12.77 0.44 11.18
CA LYS A 133 14.00 0.33 11.99
C LYS A 133 13.75 0.99 13.36
N ALA A 134 14.22 0.35 14.43
CA ALA A 134 14.10 0.85 15.81
C ALA A 134 14.55 2.32 15.86
N GLY A 135 13.59 3.24 15.97
CA GLY A 135 13.83 4.68 15.82
C GLY A 135 12.79 5.41 14.95
N GLY A 136 12.10 4.68 14.08
CA GLY A 136 11.04 5.22 13.22
C GLY A 136 9.66 5.28 13.87
N ARG A 137 9.51 5.83 15.09
CA ARG A 137 8.16 6.13 15.59
C ARG A 137 7.45 7.05 14.57
N CYS A 138 6.14 6.92 14.36
CA CYS A 138 5.32 8.06 13.96
C CYS A 138 5.44 9.03 15.15
N LYS A 139 6.59 9.70 15.30
CA LYS A 139 6.67 10.89 16.13
C LYS A 139 5.71 11.81 15.40
N GLY A 140 4.47 11.86 15.87
CA GLY A 140 3.71 13.07 15.81
C GLY A 140 4.63 14.14 16.38
N LYS A 141 5.44 14.77 15.52
CA LYS A 141 5.95 16.08 15.82
C LYS A 141 4.68 16.87 16.04
N ARG A 142 4.50 17.34 17.28
CA ARG A 142 3.41 18.20 17.76
C ARG A 142 3.39 19.56 17.04
N THR A 143 3.58 19.56 15.73
CA THR A 143 3.67 20.72 14.85
C THR A 143 2.79 20.56 13.61
N TRP A 144 2.25 19.36 13.35
CA TRP A 144 1.28 19.15 12.27
C TRP A 144 -0.03 18.67 12.87
N ASN A 145 -1.02 19.56 12.86
CA ASN A 145 -2.39 19.19 13.18
C ASN A 145 -2.95 18.53 11.90
N LEU A 146 -2.72 17.21 11.76
CA LEU A 146 -3.24 16.42 10.61
C LEU A 146 -4.72 16.71 10.38
N THR A 147 -5.49 16.93 11.45
CA THR A 147 -6.89 17.36 11.36
C THR A 147 -7.03 18.64 10.55
N LYS A 148 -6.32 19.73 10.91
CA LYS A 148 -6.37 20.99 10.15
C LYS A 148 -5.92 20.87 8.69
N ASP A 149 -4.90 20.08 8.42
CA ASP A 149 -4.43 19.85 7.04
C ASP A 149 -5.48 19.10 6.19
N TRP A 150 -6.16 18.14 6.79
CA TRP A 150 -7.27 17.44 6.14
C TRP A 150 -8.50 18.33 5.96
N ASP A 151 -8.81 19.15 6.96
CA ASP A 151 -9.95 20.06 6.93
C ASP A 151 -9.78 21.09 5.79
N ARG A 152 -8.58 21.65 5.61
CA ARG A 152 -8.28 22.53 4.46
C ARG A 152 -8.46 21.85 3.11
N LEU A 153 -8.17 20.55 3.01
CA LEU A 153 -8.22 19.83 1.75
C LEU A 153 -9.63 19.36 1.37
N PHE A 154 -10.51 19.12 2.36
CA PHE A 154 -11.80 18.43 2.15
C PHE A 154 -13.02 19.06 2.86
N LEU A 155 -12.85 20.01 3.79
CA LEU A 155 -13.97 20.69 4.47
C LEU A 155 -14.15 22.15 4.05
N GLU A 156 -13.10 22.84 3.60
CA GLU A 156 -13.19 24.24 3.15
C GLU A 156 -13.74 24.39 1.70
N ASN A 157 -14.12 23.30 1.03
CA ASN A 157 -14.57 23.26 -0.38
C ASN A 157 -15.92 22.54 -0.60
N GLN A 158 -16.79 22.50 0.41
CA GLN A 158 -18.20 22.10 0.26
C GLN A 158 -19.12 23.31 0.28
#